data_AF-A0A354R993-F1
#
_entry.id   AF-A0A354R993-F1
#
_cell.length_a   1.000
_cell.length_b   1.000
_cell.length_c   1.000
_cell.angle_alpha   90.00
_cell.angle_beta   90.00
_cell.angle_gamma   90.00
#
_symmetry.space_group_name_H-M   'P 1'
#
loop_
_entity.id
_entity.type
_entity.pdbx_description
1 polymer ?
#
loop_
_entity_poly.entity_id
_entity_poly.type
_entity_poly.pdbx_seq_one_letter_code
_entity_poly.pdbx_strand_id
1 'polypeptide(L)'
;MRNDLENLTALGRTIRVPMEYNPGLLDAFANKHPGRDYWVTFTAPEFTTLCPKTGQPDFATITIRYIPDKKLVESKSLKLYLFGFRNHGD
;
A
#
# COMPACT_ATOMS: atom_id res chain seq x y z
N MET A 1 -23.04 8.49 7.64
CA MET A 1 -22.25 7.25 7.41
C MET A 1 -21.17 7.54 6.37
N ARG A 2 -19.98 6.95 6.51
CA ARG A 2 -18.78 7.22 5.69
C ARG A 2 -18.88 6.50 4.34
N ASN A 3 -19.65 7.08 3.43
CA ASN A 3 -19.97 6.52 2.10
C ASN A 3 -18.71 6.31 1.22
N ASP A 4 -17.62 7.00 1.53
CA ASP A 4 -16.33 6.95 0.83
C ASP A 4 -15.52 5.67 1.09
N LEU A 5 -15.88 4.89 2.13
CA LEU A 5 -15.19 3.65 2.49
C LEU A 5 -15.87 2.39 1.93
N GLU A 6 -17.10 2.51 1.44
CA GLU A 6 -17.91 1.36 1.01
C GLU A 6 -17.36 0.69 -0.28
N ASN A 7 -16.71 1.48 -1.14
CA ASN A 7 -16.15 1.03 -2.43
C ASN A 7 -14.70 0.54 -2.35
N LEU A 8 -14.07 0.59 -1.17
CA LEU A 8 -12.74 0.00 -0.98
C LEU A 8 -12.88 -1.50 -1.15
N THR A 9 -11.91 -2.17 -1.77
CA THR A 9 -11.94 -3.63 -1.97
C THR A 9 -11.27 -4.36 -0.79
N ALA A 10 -10.24 -3.78 -0.20
CA ALA A 10 -9.44 -4.39 0.87
C ALA A 10 -9.95 -4.14 2.28
N LEU A 11 -10.31 -2.90 2.62
CA LEU A 11 -10.67 -2.52 3.98
C LEU A 11 -11.91 -3.29 4.47
N GLY A 12 -11.88 -3.79 5.71
CA GLY A 12 -13.00 -4.52 6.32
C GLY A 12 -13.25 -5.95 5.81
N ARG A 13 -12.54 -6.43 4.78
CA ARG A 13 -12.73 -7.78 4.21
C ARG A 13 -11.56 -8.73 4.50
N THR A 14 -11.81 -10.03 4.53
CA THR A 14 -10.72 -11.02 4.55
C THR A 14 -10.18 -11.18 3.14
N ILE A 15 -8.91 -10.83 2.93
CA ILE A 15 -8.20 -10.98 1.66
C ILE A 15 -7.03 -11.92 1.86
N ARG A 16 -6.80 -12.82 0.90
CA ARG A 16 -5.60 -13.66 0.88
C ARG A 16 -4.38 -12.79 0.61
N VAL A 17 -3.33 -12.98 1.39
CA VAL A 17 -2.06 -12.26 1.17
C VAL A 17 -1.56 -12.58 -0.23
N PRO A 18 -1.25 -11.57 -1.06
CA PRO A 18 -0.74 -11.81 -2.40
C PRO A 18 0.65 -12.44 -2.32
N MET A 19 0.89 -13.43 -3.19
CA MET A 19 2.18 -14.11 -3.30
C MET A 19 3.07 -13.51 -4.39
N GLU A 20 2.49 -12.65 -5.23
CA GLU A 20 3.10 -12.03 -6.41
C GLU A 20 2.80 -10.53 -6.43
N TYR A 21 3.58 -9.79 -7.21
CA TYR A 21 3.38 -8.36 -7.43
C TYR A 21 1.99 -8.11 -8.05
N ASN A 22 1.16 -7.31 -7.38
CA ASN A 22 -0.16 -6.96 -7.86
C ASN A 22 -0.52 -5.49 -7.54
N PRO A 23 -0.33 -4.56 -8.49
CA PRO A 23 -0.67 -3.15 -8.28
C PRO A 23 -2.18 -2.91 -8.22
N GLY A 24 -3.00 -3.82 -8.74
CA GLY A 24 -4.47 -3.74 -8.71
C GLY A 24 -5.09 -3.88 -7.32
N LEU A 25 -4.29 -4.21 -6.30
CA LEU A 25 -4.72 -4.25 -4.90
C LEU A 25 -4.78 -2.87 -4.25
N LEU A 26 -4.21 -1.83 -4.85
CA LEU A 26 -4.20 -0.49 -4.29
C LEU A 26 -5.59 0.15 -4.37
N ASP A 27 -6.14 0.49 -3.22
CA ASP A 27 -7.36 1.26 -3.10
C ASP A 27 -7.04 2.70 -2.68
N ALA A 28 -7.95 3.61 -3.02
CA ALA A 28 -7.87 4.99 -2.56
C ALA A 28 -9.26 5.55 -2.25
N PHE A 29 -9.33 6.42 -1.23
CA PHE A 29 -10.55 7.11 -0.83
C PHE A 29 -10.41 8.63 -1.00
N ALA A 30 -11.54 9.34 -1.00
CA ALA A 30 -11.56 10.78 -1.26
C ALA A 30 -10.84 11.58 -0.15
N ASN A 31 -10.03 12.56 -0.55
CA ASN A 31 -9.49 13.55 0.37
C ASN A 31 -10.60 14.48 0.87
N LYS A 32 -10.78 14.54 2.19
CA LYS A 32 -11.78 15.41 2.83
C LYS A 32 -11.31 16.85 3.01
N HIS A 33 -10.02 17.12 2.75
CA HIS A 33 -9.38 18.42 2.93
C HIS A 33 -8.53 18.80 1.70
N PRO A 34 -9.07 18.82 0.47
CA PRO A 34 -8.30 19.10 -0.75
C PRO A 34 -7.80 20.54 -0.85
N GLY A 35 -8.37 21.47 -0.07
CA GLY A 35 -7.94 22.87 -0.04
C GLY A 35 -6.77 23.16 0.92
N ARG A 36 -6.17 22.13 1.51
CA ARG A 36 -5.05 22.27 2.45
C ARG A 36 -3.99 21.25 2.13
N ASP A 37 -2.75 21.72 2.02
CA ASP A 37 -1.60 20.84 1.97
C ASP A 37 -1.32 20.26 3.36
N TYR A 38 -1.23 18.93 3.42
CA TYR A 38 -0.80 18.21 4.60
C TYR A 38 0.00 16.97 4.19
N TRP A 39 0.95 16.60 5.05
CA TRP A 39 1.76 15.41 4.82
C TRP A 39 1.04 14.16 5.30
N VAL A 40 0.96 13.16 4.44
CA VAL A 40 0.66 11.78 4.82
C VAL A 40 1.95 10.98 4.77
N THR A 41 2.28 10.31 5.88
CA THR A 41 3.48 9.49 6.01
C THR A 41 3.10 8.06 6.36
N PHE A 42 3.59 7.10 5.58
CA PHE A 42 3.59 5.68 5.91
C PHE A 42 5.01 5.23 6.21
N THR A 43 5.17 4.53 7.33
CA THR A 43 6.41 3.82 7.68
C THR A 43 6.11 2.33 7.63
N ALA A 44 6.74 1.61 6.72
CA ALA A 44 6.61 0.18 6.54
C ALA A 44 7.94 -0.50 6.89
N PRO A 45 8.17 -0.85 8.18
CA PRO A 45 9.40 -1.52 8.62
C PRO A 45 9.46 -3.01 8.24
N GLU A 46 8.36 -3.57 7.74
CA GLU A 46 8.18 -4.99 7.43
C GLU A 46 8.38 -5.31 5.93
N PHE A 47 8.99 -4.40 5.15
CA PHE A 47 9.17 -4.64 3.73
C PHE A 47 10.30 -5.66 3.47
N THR A 48 10.01 -6.61 2.58
CA THR A 48 10.96 -7.61 2.12
C THR A 48 10.68 -8.00 0.66
N THR A 49 11.73 -8.36 -0.08
CA THR A 49 11.68 -8.75 -1.49
C THR A 49 12.85 -9.70 -1.80
N LEU A 50 12.92 -10.26 -3.01
CA LEU A 50 14.03 -11.14 -3.41
C LEU A 50 15.04 -10.38 -4.28
N CYS A 51 16.33 -10.62 -4.02
CA CYS A 51 17.40 -10.14 -4.88
C CYS A 51 17.32 -10.84 -6.26
N PRO A 52 17.26 -10.10 -7.39
CA PRO A 52 17.05 -10.70 -8.71
C PRO A 52 18.21 -11.56 -9.20
N LYS A 53 19.40 -11.40 -8.61
CA LYS A 53 20.59 -12.20 -8.98
C LYS A 53 20.72 -13.48 -8.17
N THR A 54 20.41 -13.45 -6.88
CA THR A 54 20.74 -14.53 -5.93
C THR A 54 19.51 -15.23 -5.38
N GLY A 55 18.32 -14.64 -5.52
CA GLY A 55 17.09 -15.13 -4.89
C GLY A 55 17.07 -15.00 -3.36
N GLN A 56 18.06 -14.33 -2.77
CA GLN A 56 18.11 -14.11 -1.32
C GLN A 56 17.13 -13.01 -0.90
N PRO A 57 16.50 -13.13 0.27
CA PRO A 57 15.57 -12.12 0.76
C PRO A 57 16.32 -10.88 1.25
N ASP A 58 15.91 -9.71 0.75
CA ASP A 58 16.32 -8.40 1.23
C ASP A 58 15.25 -7.82 2.18
N PHE A 59 15.68 -7.02 3.16
CA PHE A 59 14.82 -6.37 4.14
C PHE A 59 15.10 -4.89 4.19
N ALA A 60 14.06 -4.07 4.22
CA ALA A 60 14.19 -2.62 4.33
C ALA A 60 13.03 -1.99 5.10
N THR A 61 13.27 -0.79 5.63
CA THR A 61 12.17 0.10 6.05
C THR A 61 11.86 1.07 4.93
N ILE A 62 10.62 1.05 4.44
CA ILE A 62 10.17 2.04 3.45
C ILE A 62 9.46 3.18 4.17
N THR A 63 9.86 4.42 3.88
CA THR A 63 9.12 5.63 4.26
C THR A 63 8.52 6.27 3.01
N ILE A 64 7.19 6.28 2.94
CA ILE A 64 6.45 6.93 1.85
C ILE A 64 5.83 8.20 2.42
N ARG A 65 6.16 9.35 1.82
CA ARG A 65 5.63 10.64 2.25
C ARG A 65 5.11 11.40 1.03
N TYR A 66 3.84 11.80 1.09
CA TYR A 66 3.18 12.51 -0.02
C TYR A 66 2.17 13.54 0.50
N ILE A 67 1.85 14.52 -0.34
CA ILE A 67 0.74 15.45 -0.14
C ILE A 67 -0.41 14.97 -1.03
N PRO A 68 -1.58 14.59 -0.47
CA PRO A 68 -2.71 14.13 -1.26
C PRO A 68 -3.42 15.31 -1.94
N ASP A 69 -3.70 15.17 -3.23
CA ASP A 69 -4.67 16.03 -3.94
C ASP A 69 -6.10 15.51 -3.67
N LYS A 70 -6.74 14.83 -4.64
CA LYS A 70 -8.14 14.38 -4.51
C LYS A 70 -8.33 13.08 -3.75
N LYS A 71 -7.28 12.26 -3.62
CA LYS A 71 -7.38 10.89 -3.07
C LYS A 71 -6.22 10.57 -2.13
N LEU A 72 -6.49 9.69 -1.17
CA LEU A 72 -5.50 9.09 -0.27
C LEU A 72 -5.47 7.59 -0.50
N VAL A 73 -4.27 7.00 -0.49
CA VAL A 73 -4.11 5.54 -0.50
C VAL A 73 -4.64 4.94 0.80
N GLU A 74 -5.36 3.82 0.69
CA GLU A 74 -5.88 3.08 1.84
C GLU A 74 -4.77 2.19 2.44
N SER A 75 -4.59 2.25 3.77
CA SER A 75 -3.42 1.67 4.43
C SER A 75 -3.33 0.15 4.35
N LYS A 76 -4.46 -0.57 4.38
CA LYS A 76 -4.47 -2.03 4.22
C LYS A 76 -4.15 -2.45 2.78
N SER A 77 -4.69 -1.74 1.80
CA SER A 77 -4.42 -1.95 0.38
C SER A 77 -2.92 -1.74 0.08
N LEU A 78 -2.30 -0.70 0.67
CA LEU A 78 -0.87 -0.44 0.60
C LEU A 78 -0.06 -1.58 1.24
N LYS A 79 -0.48 -2.09 2.40
CA LYS A 79 0.18 -3.24 3.03
C LYS A 79 0.14 -4.47 2.14
N LEU A 80 -1.02 -4.79 1.56
CA LEU A 80 -1.17 -5.94 0.65
C LEU A 80 -0.31 -5.76 -0.60
N TYR A 81 -0.28 -4.57 -1.18
CA TYR A 81 0.61 -4.23 -2.29
C TYR A 81 2.08 -4.48 -1.95
N LEU A 82 2.55 -4.00 -0.79
CA LEU A 82 3.93 -4.22 -0.35
C LEU A 82 4.24 -5.70 -0.11
N PHE A 83 3.28 -6.48 0.39
CA PHE A 83 3.44 -7.93 0.56
C PHE A 83 3.57 -8.68 -0.77
N GLY A 84 3.03 -8.15 -1.87
CA GLY A 84 3.21 -8.72 -3.22
C GLY A 84 4.69 -8.77 -3.66
N PHE A 85 5.55 -7.94 -3.07
CA PHE A 85 7.00 -7.96 -3.36
C PHE A 85 7.75 -9.10 -2.69
N ARG A 86 7.15 -9.79 -1.71
CA ARG A 86 7.83 -10.76 -0.85
C ARG A 86 8.53 -11.89 -1.62
N ASN A 87 7.91 -12.37 -2.70
CA ASN A 87 8.49 -13.41 -3.56
C ASN A 87 8.77 -12.90 -4.98
N HIS A 88 8.75 -11.59 -5.18
CA HIS A 88 9.08 -10.97 -6.45
C HIS A 88 10.57 -10.66 -6.47
N GLY A 89 11.26 -11.02 -7.55
CA GLY A 89 12.71 -10.90 -7.71
C GLY A 89 13.10 -10.88 -9.19
N ASP A 90 12.36 -10.12 -9.99
CA ASP A 90 12.65 -9.93 -11.43
C ASP A 90 13.50 -8.67 -11.67
#